data_AF-A0A9W5Z3V9-F1
#
_entry.id   AF-A0A9W5Z3V9-F1
#
_cell.length_a   1.000
_cell.length_b   1.000
_cell.length_c   1.000
_cell.angle_alpha   90.00
_cell.angle_beta   90.00
_cell.angle_gamma   90.00
#
_symmetry.space_group_name_H-M   'P 1'
#
loop_
_entity.id
_entity.type
_entity.pdbx_description
1 polymer ?
#
loop_
_entity_poly.entity_id
_entity_poly.type
_entity_poly.pdbx_seq_one_letter_code
_entity_poly.pdbx_strand_id
1 'polypeptide(L)'
;MSQFAQWVDAHPDDVVVVPMNAVRVVSLDEMFAVGTKGLGACSAIIIASLHGAIVAHIPPRPTPSMSDPSAGDNNIRRLMAEVTTLYMCHRDEYFSSPTDTVIVWALYQGAIALPDQVQIMHSALERLGPSVETYEVPGNGSNAGQGTVLAIGSRGLASSGLPNTNVRARIYVEGQQYVPRPQS
;
A
#
# COMPACT_ATOMS: atom_id res chain seq x y z
N MET A 1 5.56 18.35 4.97
CA MET A 1 5.51 17.03 5.64
C MET A 1 4.25 16.31 5.17
N SER A 2 4.30 15.01 4.85
CA SER A 2 3.10 14.28 4.39
C SER A 2 2.05 14.19 5.50
N GLN A 3 0.78 14.09 5.11
CA GLN A 3 -0.33 13.88 6.06
C GLN A 3 -0.14 12.59 6.88
N PHE A 4 0.45 11.55 6.27
CA PHE A 4 0.81 10.32 6.98
C PHE A 4 1.80 10.58 8.12
N ALA A 5 2.89 11.31 7.84
CA ALA A 5 3.90 11.60 8.85
C ALA A 5 3.32 12.43 10.00
N GLN A 6 2.45 13.40 9.69
CA GLN A 6 1.75 14.18 10.71
C GLN A 6 0.86 13.31 11.61
N TRP A 7 0.14 12.33 11.06
CA TRP A 7 -0.67 11.42 11.89
C TRP A 7 0.17 10.46 12.71
N VAL A 8 1.27 9.94 12.18
CA VAL A 8 2.18 9.08 12.96
C VAL A 8 2.68 9.84 14.19
N ASP A 9 3.02 11.13 14.03
CA ASP A 9 3.52 11.95 15.14
C ASP A 9 2.40 12.37 16.11
N ALA A 10 1.19 12.65 15.61
CA ALA A 10 0.08 13.14 16.42
C ALA A 10 -0.76 12.02 17.08
N HIS A 11 -0.80 10.83 16.49
CA HIS A 11 -1.63 9.69 16.90
C HIS A 11 -0.85 8.36 16.74
N PRO A 12 0.27 8.19 17.45
CA PRO A 12 1.16 7.03 17.27
C PRO A 12 0.48 5.69 17.58
N ASP A 13 -0.55 5.68 18.42
CA ASP A 13 -1.27 4.48 18.82
C ASP A 13 -2.42 4.11 17.85
N ASP A 14 -2.87 5.07 17.02
CA ASP A 14 -3.97 4.87 16.06
C ASP A 14 -3.46 4.71 14.61
N VAL A 15 -2.14 4.73 14.38
CA VAL A 15 -1.54 4.65 13.05
C VAL A 15 -0.51 3.54 12.98
N VAL A 16 -0.74 2.58 12.08
CA VAL A 16 0.19 1.46 11.88
C VAL A 16 1.14 1.77 10.73
N VAL A 17 2.44 1.82 11.04
CA VAL A 17 3.51 1.95 10.03
C VAL A 17 4.02 0.56 9.65
N VAL A 18 3.90 0.21 8.37
CA VAL A 18 4.42 -1.04 7.83
C VAL A 18 5.88 -0.87 7.45
N PRO A 19 6.81 -1.61 8.10
CA PRO A 19 8.22 -1.50 7.78
C PRO A 19 8.53 -2.15 6.43
N MET A 20 9.67 -1.78 5.85
CA MET A 20 10.19 -2.43 4.65
C MET A 20 10.31 -3.94 4.84
N ASN A 21 9.94 -4.69 3.80
CA ASN A 21 9.95 -6.15 3.75
C ASN A 21 8.92 -6.84 4.67
N ALA A 22 7.80 -6.17 4.96
CA ALA A 22 6.73 -6.70 5.80
C ALA A 22 5.34 -6.46 5.22
N VAL A 23 4.38 -7.23 5.71
CA VAL A 23 2.94 -7.07 5.48
C VAL A 23 2.24 -6.86 6.82
N ARG A 24 1.21 -6.02 6.86
CA ARG A 24 0.32 -5.87 8.02
C ARG A 24 -1.12 -5.79 7.56
N VAL A 25 -2.01 -6.35 8.37
CA VAL A 25 -3.46 -6.14 8.31
C VAL A 25 -3.88 -5.35 9.53
N VAL A 26 -4.86 -4.46 9.38
CA VAL A 26 -5.46 -3.71 10.50
C VAL A 26 -6.97 -3.62 10.35
N SER A 27 -7.66 -3.49 11.47
CA SER A 27 -9.04 -2.99 11.52
C SER A 27 -9.04 -1.45 11.42
N LEU A 28 -9.76 -0.91 10.46
CA LEU A 28 -9.97 0.54 10.26
C LEU A 28 -11.16 1.07 11.09
N ASP A 29 -11.87 0.19 11.78
CA ASP A 29 -12.81 0.58 12.82
C ASP A 29 -12.07 0.97 14.12
N GLU A 30 -10.89 0.38 14.34
CA GLU A 30 -10.02 0.63 15.49
C GLU A 30 -8.91 1.64 15.18
N MET A 31 -8.26 1.51 14.03
CA MET A 31 -7.12 2.35 13.63
C MET A 31 -7.56 3.51 12.74
N PHE A 32 -6.87 4.64 12.84
CA PHE A 32 -7.06 5.77 11.92
C PHE A 32 -6.54 5.46 10.54
N ALA A 33 -5.34 4.88 10.47
CA ALA A 33 -4.67 4.60 9.21
C ALA A 33 -3.65 3.47 9.33
N VAL A 34 -3.32 2.89 8.17
CA VAL A 34 -2.15 2.04 7.99
C VAL A 34 -1.42 2.46 6.74
N GLY A 35 -0.09 2.44 6.76
CA GLY A 35 0.68 2.86 5.60
C GLY A 35 2.16 2.61 5.73
N THR A 36 2.89 3.02 4.71
CA THR A 36 4.35 2.95 4.66
C THR A 36 4.91 4.24 4.08
N LYS A 37 6.18 4.53 4.39
CA LYS A 37 6.91 5.70 3.91
C LYS A 37 8.31 5.29 3.43
N GLY A 38 8.92 6.18 2.65
CA GLY A 38 10.29 6.01 2.19
C GLY A 38 10.44 4.85 1.20
N LEU A 39 9.47 4.66 0.30
CA LEU A 39 9.53 3.58 -0.67
C LEU A 39 10.82 3.62 -1.52
N GLY A 40 11.32 4.78 -1.92
CA GLY A 40 12.54 4.84 -2.71
C GLY A 40 12.37 4.08 -4.02
N ALA A 41 13.04 2.95 -4.21
CA ALA A 41 12.86 2.05 -5.36
C ALA A 41 11.97 0.81 -5.05
N CYS A 42 11.30 0.80 -3.90
CA CYS A 42 10.42 -0.29 -3.45
C CYS A 42 9.04 -0.19 -4.08
N SER A 43 8.29 -1.29 -4.00
CA SER A 43 6.88 -1.33 -4.32
C SER A 43 6.05 -1.39 -3.03
N ALA A 44 4.77 -1.06 -3.15
CA ALA A 44 3.80 -1.27 -2.09
C ALA A 44 2.52 -1.88 -2.64
N ILE A 45 1.80 -2.56 -1.77
CA ILE A 45 0.45 -3.04 -2.05
C ILE A 45 -0.46 -2.49 -0.97
N ILE A 46 -1.63 -2.02 -1.38
CA ILE A 46 -2.72 -1.69 -0.48
C ILE A 46 -3.98 -2.41 -0.94
N ILE A 47 -4.59 -3.17 -0.02
CA ILE A 47 -5.95 -3.68 -0.15
C ILE A 47 -6.75 -3.02 0.96
N ALA A 48 -7.78 -2.24 0.64
CA ALA A 48 -8.54 -1.51 1.65
C ALA A 48 -10.05 -1.59 1.38
N SER A 49 -10.79 -1.82 2.45
CA SER A 49 -12.25 -1.78 2.50
C SER A 49 -12.71 -0.70 3.47
N LEU A 50 -14.00 -0.65 3.82
CA LEU A 50 -14.46 0.21 4.91
C LEU A 50 -13.89 -0.21 6.27
N HIS A 51 -13.77 -1.52 6.50
CA HIS A 51 -13.51 -2.10 7.83
C HIS A 51 -12.06 -2.49 8.08
N GLY A 52 -11.27 -2.72 7.03
CA GLY A 52 -9.90 -3.14 7.21
C GLY A 52 -9.01 -2.82 6.02
N ALA A 53 -7.71 -2.90 6.27
CA ALA A 53 -6.71 -2.70 5.24
C ALA A 53 -5.51 -3.63 5.43
N ILE A 54 -4.96 -4.11 4.31
CA ILE A 54 -3.68 -4.78 4.21
C ILE A 54 -2.71 -3.85 3.50
N VAL A 55 -1.52 -3.64 4.07
CA VAL A 55 -0.44 -2.90 3.44
C VAL A 55 0.84 -3.74 3.45
N ALA A 56 1.52 -3.79 2.30
CA ALA A 56 2.84 -4.40 2.18
C ALA A 56 3.86 -3.36 1.67
N HIS A 57 5.06 -3.38 2.25
CA HIS A 57 6.21 -2.62 1.75
C HIS A 57 7.24 -3.61 1.22
N ILE A 58 7.43 -3.62 -0.10
CA ILE A 58 8.11 -4.68 -0.84
C ILE A 58 9.40 -4.13 -1.45
N PRO A 59 10.59 -4.44 -0.90
CA PRO A 59 11.82 -4.04 -1.55
C PRO A 59 12.11 -4.92 -2.78
N PRO A 60 12.81 -4.38 -3.80
CA PRO A 60 13.16 -5.14 -5.01
C PRO A 60 14.06 -6.35 -4.69
N ARG A 61 14.78 -6.30 -3.57
CA ARG A 61 15.54 -7.41 -2.97
C ARG A 61 15.41 -7.38 -1.45
N PRO A 62 15.37 -8.54 -0.76
CA PRO A 62 15.27 -8.59 0.70
C PRO A 62 16.57 -8.17 1.40
N THR A 63 17.71 -8.34 0.73
CA THR A 63 19.04 -7.94 1.23
C THR A 63 19.87 -7.36 0.09
N PRO A 64 20.91 -6.55 0.40
CA PRO A 64 21.83 -6.03 -0.62
C PRO A 64 22.72 -7.10 -1.28
N SER A 65 22.75 -8.33 -0.74
CA SER A 65 23.57 -9.40 -1.31
C SER A 65 23.12 -9.73 -2.73
N MET A 66 24.08 -9.78 -3.66
CA MET A 66 23.87 -10.13 -5.07
C MET A 66 24.12 -11.62 -5.36
N SER A 67 24.37 -12.43 -4.34
CA SER A 67 24.79 -13.84 -4.49
C SER A 67 23.70 -14.75 -5.08
N ASP A 68 22.43 -14.47 -4.78
CA ASP A 68 21.29 -15.18 -5.34
C ASP A 68 20.57 -14.28 -6.37
N PRO A 69 20.61 -14.61 -7.67
CA PRO A 69 19.94 -13.82 -8.69
C PRO A 69 18.41 -13.82 -8.56
N SER A 70 17.83 -14.84 -7.91
CA SER A 70 16.38 -15.02 -7.73
C SER A 70 15.85 -14.44 -6.41
N ALA A 71 16.71 -13.87 -5.57
CA ALA A 71 16.34 -13.40 -4.23
C ALA A 71 15.21 -12.36 -4.23
N GLY A 72 15.18 -11.47 -5.25
CA GLY A 72 14.12 -10.47 -5.39
C GLY A 72 12.76 -11.13 -5.64
N ASP A 73 12.67 -11.92 -6.71
CA ASP A 73 11.42 -12.59 -7.09
C ASP A 73 10.91 -13.53 -5.99
N ASN A 74 11.80 -14.30 -5.36
CA ASN A 74 11.44 -15.19 -4.26
C ASN A 74 10.89 -14.42 -3.06
N ASN A 75 11.46 -13.24 -2.77
CA ASN A 75 10.96 -12.38 -1.71
C ASN A 75 9.57 -11.82 -2.02
N ILE A 76 9.33 -11.42 -3.28
CA ILE A 76 8.01 -10.94 -3.70
C ILE A 76 6.99 -12.07 -3.63
N ARG A 77 7.30 -13.27 -4.14
CA ARG A 77 6.40 -14.44 -4.03
C ARG A 77 6.04 -14.73 -2.57
N ARG A 78 7.02 -14.66 -1.66
CA ARG A 78 6.80 -14.81 -0.22
C ARG A 78 5.84 -13.76 0.34
N LEU A 79 6.08 -12.48 0.05
CA LEU A 79 5.22 -11.38 0.53
C LEU A 79 3.83 -11.44 -0.09
N MET A 80 3.70 -11.83 -1.37
CA MET A 80 2.42 -12.04 -2.02
C MET A 80 1.62 -13.20 -1.40
N ALA A 81 2.30 -14.30 -1.04
CA ALA A 81 1.66 -15.39 -0.32
C ALA A 81 1.13 -14.91 1.05
N GLU A 82 1.89 -14.07 1.75
CA GLU A 82 1.47 -13.46 3.02
C GLU A 82 0.27 -12.51 2.84
N VAL A 83 0.30 -11.61 1.86
CA VAL A 83 -0.83 -10.73 1.49
C VAL A 83 -2.09 -11.54 1.20
N THR A 84 -1.99 -12.55 0.34
CA THR A 84 -3.14 -13.39 -0.04
C THR A 84 -3.66 -14.20 1.16
N THR A 85 -2.77 -14.71 2.02
CA THR A 85 -3.17 -15.41 3.24
C THR A 85 -3.95 -14.50 4.17
N LEU A 86 -3.43 -13.29 4.45
CA LEU A 86 -4.11 -12.32 5.30
C LEU A 86 -5.46 -11.89 4.73
N TYR A 87 -5.53 -11.67 3.41
CA TYR A 87 -6.80 -11.35 2.75
C TYR A 87 -7.83 -12.46 2.95
N MET A 88 -7.44 -13.72 2.77
CA MET A 88 -8.37 -14.85 2.93
C MET A 88 -8.78 -15.05 4.39
N CYS A 89 -7.86 -14.90 5.35
CA CYS A 89 -8.16 -15.02 6.77
C CYS A 89 -9.15 -13.96 7.28
N HIS A 90 -9.11 -12.75 6.73
CA HIS A 90 -9.97 -11.64 7.14
C HIS A 90 -11.05 -11.30 6.10
N ARG A 91 -11.32 -12.19 5.14
CA ARG A 91 -12.20 -11.89 4.01
C ARG A 91 -13.60 -11.53 4.45
N ASP A 92 -14.19 -12.32 5.33
CA ASP A 92 -15.57 -12.14 5.75
C ASP A 92 -15.71 -10.96 6.73
N GLU A 93 -14.70 -10.75 7.56
CA GLU A 93 -14.64 -9.70 8.58
C GLU A 93 -14.39 -8.31 7.97
N TYR A 94 -13.38 -8.18 7.11
CA TYR A 94 -12.94 -6.88 6.59
C TYR A 94 -13.28 -6.67 5.12
N PHE A 95 -13.16 -7.70 4.28
CA PHE A 95 -13.14 -7.54 2.82
C PHE A 95 -14.41 -8.05 2.11
N SER A 96 -15.51 -8.17 2.85
CA SER A 96 -16.83 -8.53 2.33
C SER A 96 -17.56 -7.33 1.71
N SER A 97 -17.11 -6.11 2.01
CA SER A 97 -17.58 -4.86 1.41
C SER A 97 -16.76 -4.46 0.18
N PRO A 98 -17.18 -3.44 -0.60
CA PRO A 98 -16.40 -2.94 -1.73
C PRO A 98 -14.96 -2.63 -1.33
N THR A 99 -14.02 -3.37 -1.92
CA THR A 99 -12.59 -3.35 -1.57
C THR A 99 -11.80 -2.82 -2.76
N ASP A 100 -10.88 -1.90 -2.52
CA ASP A 100 -9.93 -1.43 -3.51
C ASP A 100 -8.59 -2.14 -3.34
N THR A 101 -8.00 -2.58 -4.44
CA THR A 101 -6.67 -3.20 -4.47
C THR A 101 -5.77 -2.36 -5.37
N VAL A 102 -4.67 -1.87 -4.82
CA VAL A 102 -3.74 -0.97 -5.51
C VAL A 102 -2.32 -1.51 -5.37
N ILE A 103 -1.66 -1.68 -6.50
CA ILE A 103 -0.22 -1.93 -6.60
C ILE A 103 0.44 -0.59 -6.88
N VAL A 104 1.38 -0.19 -6.02
CA VAL A 104 2.16 1.04 -6.14
C VAL A 104 3.61 0.69 -6.44
N TRP A 105 4.23 1.35 -7.41
CA TRP A 105 5.61 1.03 -7.79
C TRP A 105 6.37 2.19 -8.42
N ALA A 106 7.69 2.07 -8.38
CA ALA A 106 8.62 3.05 -8.90
C ALA A 106 8.76 2.99 -10.42
N LEU A 107 8.68 4.16 -11.07
CA LEU A 107 9.20 4.40 -12.41
C LEU A 107 10.59 5.00 -12.30
N TYR A 108 11.54 4.44 -13.04
CA TYR A 108 12.88 5.01 -13.21
C TYR A 108 13.02 5.51 -14.63
N GLN A 109 13.26 6.82 -14.79
CA GLN A 109 13.35 7.48 -16.11
C GLN A 109 12.11 7.22 -17.00
N GLY A 110 10.92 7.25 -16.41
CA GLY A 110 9.66 6.97 -17.11
C GLY A 110 9.45 5.51 -17.50
N ALA A 111 10.34 4.61 -17.07
CA ALA A 111 10.24 3.17 -17.33
C ALA A 111 9.96 2.39 -16.05
N ILE A 112 9.14 1.36 -16.23
CA ILE A 112 8.85 0.27 -15.32
C ILE A 112 10.15 -0.36 -14.80
N ALA A 113 10.42 -0.20 -13.51
CA ALA A 113 11.53 -0.89 -12.86
C ALA A 113 11.13 -2.34 -12.56
N LEU A 114 11.89 -3.32 -13.07
CA LEU A 114 11.72 -4.75 -12.78
C LEU A 114 10.33 -5.32 -13.21
N PRO A 115 10.05 -5.43 -14.51
CA PRO A 115 8.74 -5.85 -15.03
C PRO A 115 8.27 -7.22 -14.51
N ASP A 116 9.19 -8.18 -14.34
CA ASP A 116 8.87 -9.53 -13.84
C ASP A 116 8.27 -9.48 -12.43
N GLN A 117 8.78 -8.57 -11.59
CA GLN A 117 8.31 -8.38 -10.22
C GLN A 117 6.88 -7.84 -10.18
N VAL A 118 6.56 -6.92 -11.09
CA VAL A 118 5.20 -6.41 -11.25
C VAL A 118 4.26 -7.48 -11.76
N GLN A 119 4.70 -8.31 -12.69
CA GLN A 119 3.89 -9.43 -13.17
C GLN A 119 3.57 -10.43 -12.04
N ILE A 120 4.52 -10.74 -11.15
CA ILE A 120 4.27 -11.59 -9.97
C ILE A 120 3.19 -10.98 -9.08
N MET A 121 3.25 -9.68 -8.79
CA MET A 121 2.26 -8.99 -7.96
C MET A 121 0.88 -8.98 -8.61
N HIS A 122 0.81 -8.67 -9.92
CA HIS A 122 -0.44 -8.70 -10.69
C HIS A 122 -1.09 -10.07 -10.69
N SER A 123 -0.34 -11.11 -11.03
CA SER A 123 -0.90 -12.48 -11.09
C SER A 123 -1.38 -12.95 -9.72
N ALA A 124 -0.69 -12.59 -8.64
CA ALA A 124 -1.12 -12.95 -7.28
C ALA A 124 -2.42 -12.26 -6.85
N LEU A 125 -2.71 -11.06 -7.36
CA LEU A 125 -3.88 -10.26 -7.01
C LEU A 125 -4.96 -10.21 -8.08
N GLU A 126 -4.79 -10.87 -9.22
CA GLU A 126 -5.64 -10.77 -10.42
C GLU A 126 -7.14 -10.85 -10.09
N ARG A 127 -7.52 -11.78 -9.21
CA ARG A 127 -8.92 -11.99 -8.79
C ARG A 127 -9.52 -10.83 -8.01
N LEU A 128 -8.70 -9.94 -7.47
CA LEU A 128 -9.11 -8.73 -6.75
C LEU A 128 -9.16 -7.49 -7.67
N GLY A 129 -8.81 -7.64 -8.96
CA GLY A 129 -8.83 -6.56 -9.94
C GLY A 129 -7.91 -5.38 -9.57
N PRO A 130 -6.59 -5.61 -9.41
CA PRO A 130 -5.67 -4.60 -8.90
C PRO A 130 -5.55 -3.43 -9.88
N SER A 131 -5.65 -2.21 -9.37
CA SER A 131 -5.20 -1.00 -10.06
C SER A 131 -3.70 -0.80 -9.88
N VAL A 132 -3.07 -0.11 -10.83
CA VAL A 132 -1.64 0.20 -10.78
C VAL A 132 -1.46 1.70 -10.70
N GLU A 133 -0.71 2.13 -9.69
CA GLU A 133 -0.29 3.51 -9.50
C GLU A 133 1.23 3.59 -9.51
N THR A 134 1.77 4.58 -10.20
CA THR A 134 3.22 4.76 -10.38
C THR A 134 3.70 6.01 -9.67
N TYR A 135 4.94 6.00 -9.20
CA TYR A 135 5.63 7.20 -8.74
C TYR A 135 7.06 7.27 -9.30
N GLU A 136 7.57 8.48 -9.52
CA GLU A 136 8.88 8.69 -10.17
C GLU A 136 10.06 8.53 -9.21
N VAL A 137 11.15 7.96 -9.71
CA VAL A 137 12.42 7.77 -9.01
C VAL A 137 13.60 8.16 -9.93
N PRO A 138 14.53 9.04 -9.49
CA PRO A 138 14.48 9.79 -8.24
C PRO A 138 13.31 10.78 -8.27
N GLY A 139 12.46 10.74 -7.25
CA GLY A 139 11.30 11.63 -7.21
C GLY A 139 11.69 13.05 -6.82
N ASN A 140 10.70 13.94 -6.90
CA ASN A 140 10.88 15.36 -6.61
C ASN A 140 10.99 15.58 -5.09
N GLY A 141 12.17 15.97 -4.59
CA GLY A 141 12.39 16.27 -3.17
C GLY A 141 11.53 17.40 -2.59
N SER A 142 10.79 18.13 -3.43
CA SER A 142 9.76 19.10 -2.99
C SER A 142 8.42 18.44 -2.64
N ASN A 143 8.19 17.18 -3.06
CA ASN A 143 6.99 16.43 -2.73
C ASN A 143 7.12 15.84 -1.32
N ALA A 144 6.45 16.47 -0.36
CA ALA A 144 6.46 16.01 1.03
C ALA A 144 5.85 14.60 1.22
N GLY A 145 5.05 14.12 0.26
CA GLY A 145 4.43 12.80 0.21
C GLY A 145 5.28 11.72 -0.45
N GLN A 146 6.44 12.06 -1.01
CA GLN A 146 7.19 11.16 -1.87
C GLN A 146 7.43 9.78 -1.24
N GLY A 147 7.16 8.72 -2.01
CA GLY A 147 7.32 7.33 -1.58
C GLY A 147 6.51 6.99 -0.34
N THR A 148 5.33 7.62 -0.15
CA THR A 148 4.40 7.31 0.94
C THR A 148 3.11 6.76 0.37
N VAL A 149 2.59 5.69 0.98
CA VAL A 149 1.28 5.12 0.63
C VAL A 149 0.54 4.76 1.91
N LEU A 150 -0.76 5.07 1.98
CA LEU A 150 -1.58 4.75 3.15
C LEU A 150 -3.04 4.50 2.79
N ALA A 151 -3.72 3.76 3.66
CA ALA A 151 -5.17 3.66 3.72
C ALA A 151 -5.66 4.34 5.01
N ILE A 152 -6.71 5.15 4.91
CA ILE A 152 -7.33 5.85 6.05
C ILE A 152 -8.79 5.42 6.21
N GLY A 153 -9.14 5.06 7.45
CA GLY A 153 -10.48 4.70 7.86
C GLY A 153 -11.37 5.89 8.21
N SER A 154 -12.64 5.62 8.48
CA SER A 154 -13.65 6.63 8.81
C SER A 154 -13.28 7.51 10.01
N ARG A 155 -12.68 6.93 11.06
CA ARG A 155 -12.21 7.67 12.24
C ARG A 155 -11.07 8.61 11.90
N GLY A 156 -10.09 8.15 11.12
CA GLY A 156 -9.00 8.99 10.65
C GLY A 156 -9.49 10.16 9.80
N LEU A 157 -10.47 9.91 8.91
CA LEU A 157 -11.06 10.97 8.08
C LEU A 157 -11.75 12.03 8.94
N ALA A 158 -12.54 11.60 9.92
CA ALA A 158 -13.21 12.48 10.86
C ALA A 158 -12.22 13.32 11.69
N SER A 159 -11.16 12.70 12.22
CA SER A 159 -10.11 13.41 12.98
C SER A 159 -9.41 14.50 12.16
N SER A 160 -9.45 14.36 10.83
CA SER A 160 -8.76 15.25 9.90
C SER A 160 -9.68 16.29 9.27
N GLY A 161 -10.96 16.32 9.69
CA GLY A 161 -11.98 17.19 9.11
C GLY A 161 -12.27 16.90 7.64
N LEU A 162 -11.85 15.74 7.13
CA LEU A 162 -12.12 15.33 5.75
C LEU A 162 -13.54 14.77 5.66
N PRO A 163 -14.27 15.02 4.55
CA PRO A 163 -15.59 14.43 4.36
C PRO A 163 -15.50 12.91 4.48
N ASN A 164 -16.45 12.27 5.15
CA ASN A 164 -16.50 10.83 5.26
C ASN A 164 -17.81 10.34 4.63
N THR A 165 -17.70 9.56 3.56
CA THR A 165 -18.87 9.00 2.87
C THR A 165 -19.36 7.71 3.51
N ASN A 166 -18.61 7.14 4.48
CA ASN A 166 -18.87 5.83 5.12
C ASN A 166 -19.02 4.67 4.13
N VAL A 167 -18.51 4.81 2.90
CA VAL A 167 -18.61 3.74 1.89
C VAL A 167 -17.32 2.93 1.80
N ARG A 168 -16.16 3.59 1.89
CA ARG A 168 -14.83 2.98 1.71
C ARG A 168 -13.78 3.75 2.49
N ALA A 169 -12.70 3.08 2.88
CA ALA A 169 -11.46 3.76 3.21
C ALA A 169 -10.94 4.58 2.01
N ARG A 170 -10.12 5.59 2.28
CA ARG A 170 -9.40 6.30 1.22
C ARG A 170 -7.97 5.83 1.15
N ILE A 171 -7.49 5.64 -0.07
CA ILE A 171 -6.09 5.33 -0.33
C ILE A 171 -5.41 6.60 -0.81
N TYR A 172 -4.23 6.89 -0.29
CA TYR A 172 -3.38 7.98 -0.77
C TYR A 172 -2.04 7.43 -1.24
N VAL A 173 -1.61 7.87 -2.42
CA VAL A 173 -0.31 7.60 -3.02
C VAL A 173 0.40 8.94 -3.18
N GLU A 174 1.55 9.10 -2.55
CA GLU A 174 2.32 10.35 -2.52
C GLU A 174 1.51 11.60 -2.11
N GLY A 175 0.51 11.42 -1.24
CA GLY A 175 -0.39 12.49 -0.78
C GLY A 175 -1.53 12.82 -1.76
N GLN A 176 -1.58 12.18 -2.93
CA GLN A 176 -2.72 12.24 -3.84
C GLN A 176 -3.71 11.12 -3.51
N GLN A 177 -4.99 11.46 -3.45
CA GLN A 177 -6.02 10.46 -3.22
C GLN A 177 -6.15 9.58 -4.47
N TYR A 178 -6.04 8.26 -4.30
CA TYR A 178 -6.41 7.30 -5.32
C TYR A 178 -7.94 7.33 -5.53
N VAL A 179 -8.35 7.36 -6.79
CA VAL A 179 -9.75 7.29 -7.19
C VAL A 179 -9.90 6.04 -8.06
N PRO A 180 -10.71 5.05 -7.63
CA PRO A 180 -10.98 3.87 -8.43
C PRO A 180 -11.52 4.27 -9.79
N ARG A 181 -10.91 3.75 -10.87
CA ARG A 181 -11.48 3.93 -12.20
C ARG A 181 -12.79 3.13 -12.28
N PRO A 182 -13.83 3.65 -12.94
CA PRO A 182 -15.03 2.86 -13.20
C PRO A 182 -14.61 1.55 -13.89
N GLN A 183 -15.11 0.42 -13.38
CA GLN A 183 -14.97 -0.84 -14.11
C GLN A 183 -15.75 -0.70 -15.42
N SER A 184 -15.03 -0.75 -16.53
CA SER A 184 -15.58 -0.73 -17.90
C SER A 184 -16.29 -2.03 -18.23
#